data_AF-A0A1T5AXL0-F1
#
_entry.id   AF-A0A1T5AXL0-F1
#
_cell.length_a   1.000
_cell.length_b   1.000
_cell.length_c   1.000
_cell.angle_alpha   90.00
_cell.angle_beta   90.00
_cell.angle_gamma   90.00
#
_symmetry.space_group_name_H-M   'P 1'
#
loop_
_entity.id
_entity.type
_entity.pdbx_description
1 polymer ?
#
loop_
_entity_poly.entity_id
_entity_poly.type
_entity_poly.pdbx_seq_one_letter_code
_entity_poly.pdbx_strand_id
1 'polypeptide(L)'
;MKSTKKSLKIVLISAIALLFLPLKLIILNNNLVPINGVIKEVEKSSTRIPYYKFRLSDDSTIYYNSGRGLLSNIKTDKEVLYNGKNKEISFYISKVDFSKLNKGEEIKYIGLEKRNVLIDLYYHSISGLWNVVLGMLCIVMMALNTYAVYTYKKKVFEVFIIIYMLLGISMLML
;
A
#
# COMPACT_ATOMS: atom_id res chain seq x y z
N MET A 1 -10.92 -25.41 -31.75
CA MET A 1 -11.02 -23.93 -31.58
C MET A 1 -11.69 -23.46 -30.26
N LYS A 2 -12.72 -24.14 -29.71
CA LYS A 2 -13.39 -23.73 -28.44
C LYS A 2 -12.47 -23.77 -27.20
N SER A 3 -11.56 -24.75 -27.11
CA SER A 3 -10.61 -24.88 -25.98
C SER A 3 -9.64 -23.69 -25.90
N THR A 4 -9.13 -23.21 -27.04
CA THR A 4 -8.22 -22.06 -27.11
C THR A 4 -8.86 -20.78 -26.56
N LYS A 5 -10.13 -20.51 -26.94
CA LYS A 5 -10.87 -19.34 -26.45
C LYS A 5 -11.09 -19.39 -24.93
N LYS A 6 -11.42 -20.56 -24.36
CA LYS A 6 -11.57 -20.71 -22.90
C LYS A 6 -10.25 -20.54 -22.16
N SER A 7 -9.16 -21.10 -22.68
CA SER A 7 -7.82 -20.92 -22.10
C SER A 7 -7.39 -19.44 -22.09
N LEU A 8 -7.67 -18.70 -23.17
CA LEU A 8 -7.36 -17.28 -23.26
C LEU A 8 -8.15 -16.45 -22.24
N LYS A 9 -9.43 -16.78 -22.00
CA LYS A 9 -10.23 -16.11 -20.97
C LYS A 9 -9.62 -16.27 -19.58
N ILE A 10 -9.16 -17.47 -19.23
CA ILE A 10 -8.52 -17.71 -17.92
C ILE A 10 -7.22 -16.92 -17.82
N VAL A 11 -6.41 -16.89 -18.87
CA VAL A 11 -5.18 -16.07 -18.91
C VAL A 11 -5.51 -14.59 -18.70
N LEU A 12 -6.54 -14.06 -19.36
CA LEU A 12 -6.96 -12.67 -19.21
C LEU A 12 -7.44 -12.36 -17.80
N ILE A 13 -8.27 -13.23 -17.20
CA ILE A 13 -8.72 -13.07 -15.80
C ILE A 13 -7.53 -13.10 -14.85
N SER A 14 -6.59 -14.04 -15.04
CA SER A 14 -5.32 -14.12 -14.29
C SER A 14 -4.46 -12.87 -14.44
N ALA A 15 -4.38 -12.28 -15.63
CA ALA A 15 -3.63 -11.03 -15.82
C ALA A 15 -4.32 -9.84 -15.14
N ILE A 16 -5.65 -9.71 -15.29
CA ILE A 16 -6.43 -8.61 -14.72
C ILE A 16 -6.35 -8.61 -13.19
N ALA A 17 -6.47 -9.79 -12.56
CA ALA A 17 -6.38 -9.88 -11.10
C ALA A 17 -4.97 -9.54 -10.57
N LEU A 18 -3.90 -9.88 -11.30
CA LEU A 18 -2.54 -9.41 -10.94
C LEU A 18 -2.38 -7.90 -11.09
N LEU A 19 -2.98 -7.32 -12.14
CA LEU A 19 -2.90 -5.89 -12.42
C LEU A 19 -3.77 -5.04 -11.49
N PHE A 20 -4.70 -5.64 -10.75
CA PHE A 20 -5.60 -4.93 -9.85
C PHE A 20 -4.85 -4.03 -8.86
N LEU A 21 -3.83 -4.57 -8.18
CA LEU A 21 -3.08 -3.82 -7.18
C LEU A 21 -2.24 -2.68 -7.77
N PRO A 22 -1.38 -2.88 -8.79
CA PRO A 22 -0.61 -1.79 -9.35
C PRO A 22 -1.50 -0.69 -9.94
N LEU A 23 -2.62 -1.05 -10.59
CA LEU A 23 -3.59 -0.06 -11.08
C LEU A 23 -4.20 0.75 -9.93
N LYS A 24 -4.59 0.09 -8.84
CA LYS A 24 -5.10 0.78 -7.63
C LYS A 24 -4.07 1.74 -7.06
N LEU A 25 -2.79 1.36 -7.00
CA LEU A 25 -1.71 2.23 -6.50
C LEU A 25 -1.48 3.44 -7.40
N ILE A 26 -1.53 3.27 -8.72
CA ILE A 26 -1.41 4.39 -9.68
C ILE A 26 -2.56 5.39 -9.47
N ILE A 27 -3.80 4.90 -9.32
CA ILE A 27 -4.96 5.76 -9.07
C ILE A 27 -4.80 6.53 -7.75
N LEU A 28 -4.36 5.86 -6.69
CA LEU A 28 -4.13 6.51 -5.39
C LEU A 28 -3.01 7.55 -5.45
N ASN A 29 -1.93 7.27 -6.20
CA ASN A 29 -0.81 8.19 -6.38
C ASN A 29 -1.27 9.49 -7.06
N ASN A 30 -2.16 9.40 -8.04
CA ASN A 30 -2.73 10.58 -8.73
C ASN A 30 -3.67 11.40 -7.84
N ASN A 31 -4.15 10.84 -6.73
CA ASN A 31 -5.01 11.51 -5.75
C ASN A 31 -4.24 12.12 -4.57
N LEU A 32 -2.92 12.18 -4.65
CA LEU A 32 -2.08 12.78 -3.62
C LEU A 32 -2.00 14.30 -3.77
N VAL A 33 -2.08 15.00 -2.64
CA VAL A 33 -1.88 16.45 -2.53
C VAL A 33 -0.63 16.72 -1.71
N PRO A 34 0.34 17.51 -2.21
CA PRO A 34 1.53 17.84 -1.45
C PRO A 34 1.21 18.83 -0.33
N ILE A 35 1.82 18.62 0.83
CA ILE A 35 1.80 19.49 2.01
C ILE A 35 3.24 19.79 2.41
N ASN A 36 3.51 21.04 2.72
CA ASN A 36 4.78 21.49 3.27
C ASN A 36 4.52 22.28 4.55
N GLY A 37 5.41 22.18 5.53
CA GLY A 37 5.36 23.02 6.72
C GLY A 37 6.44 22.68 7.73
N VAL A 38 6.50 23.45 8.81
CA VAL A 38 7.52 23.29 9.85
C VAL A 38 6.98 22.42 10.98
N ILE A 39 7.75 21.40 11.39
CA ILE A 39 7.35 20.54 12.52
C ILE A 39 7.31 21.36 13.82
N LYS A 40 6.17 21.30 14.52
CA LYS A 40 5.99 21.87 15.85
C LYS A 40 6.27 20.85 16.95
N GLU A 41 5.72 19.66 16.81
CA GLU A 41 5.82 18.58 17.80
C GLU A 41 5.83 17.21 17.14
N VAL A 42 6.50 16.24 17.79
CA VAL A 42 6.56 14.84 17.36
C VAL A 42 6.26 13.96 18.56
N GLU A 43 5.30 13.06 18.39
CA GLU A 43 4.89 12.07 19.37
C GLU A 43 5.17 10.65 18.85
N LYS A 44 5.67 9.78 19.72
CA LYS A 44 5.90 8.37 19.40
C LYS A 44 4.74 7.52 19.92
N SER A 45 4.18 6.65 19.08
CA SER A 45 3.15 5.70 19.51
C SER A 45 3.70 4.64 20.46
N SER A 46 2.88 4.17 21.40
CA SER A 46 3.20 3.08 22.34
C SER A 46 3.03 1.66 21.77
N THR A 47 2.94 1.48 20.45
CA THR A 47 2.76 0.16 19.81
C THR A 47 4.07 -0.62 19.69
N ARG A 48 3.98 -1.96 19.60
CA ARG A 48 5.13 -2.87 19.44
C ARG A 48 6.06 -2.47 18.29
N ILE A 49 5.47 -2.11 17.14
CA ILE A 49 6.17 -1.43 16.06
C ILE A 49 5.81 0.05 16.21
N PRO A 50 6.72 0.91 16.70
CA PRO A 50 6.40 2.31 16.92
C PRO A 50 6.25 3.02 15.58
N TYR A 51 5.22 3.85 15.48
CA TYR A 51 5.10 4.87 14.46
C TYR A 51 5.11 6.26 15.11
N TYR A 52 5.29 7.27 14.27
CA TYR A 52 5.45 8.65 14.71
C TYR A 52 4.28 9.49 14.22
N LYS A 53 3.77 10.32 15.12
CA LYS A 53 2.79 11.36 14.84
C LYS A 53 3.47 12.72 14.95
N PHE A 54 3.06 13.70 14.16
CA PHE A 54 3.58 15.06 14.28
C PHE A 54 2.52 16.09 13.94
N ARG A 55 2.71 17.33 14.39
CA ARG A 55 1.92 18.49 13.97
C ARG A 55 2.81 19.53 13.31
N LEU A 56 2.23 20.29 12.37
CA LEU A 56 2.89 21.45 11.77
C LEU A 56 2.66 22.70 12.63
N SER A 57 3.46 23.75 12.40
CA SER A 57 3.30 25.05 13.07
C SER A 57 1.99 25.74 12.69
N ASP A 58 1.59 25.56 11.43
CA ASP A 58 0.54 26.36 10.77
C ASP A 58 -0.81 25.65 10.76
N ASP A 59 -0.89 24.42 11.29
CA ASP A 59 -2.13 23.67 11.40
C ASP A 59 -2.27 22.92 12.74
N SER A 60 -3.51 22.57 13.08
CA SER A 60 -3.85 21.78 14.28
C SER A 60 -3.92 20.27 14.00
N THR A 61 -3.60 19.84 12.78
CA THR A 61 -3.81 18.49 12.29
C THR A 61 -2.72 17.56 12.83
N ILE A 62 -3.09 16.33 13.19
CA ILE A 62 -2.11 15.31 13.59
C ILE A 62 -1.80 14.43 12.39
N TYR A 63 -0.59 14.51 11.88
CA TYR A 63 -0.13 13.67 10.79
C TYR A 63 0.50 12.39 11.33
N TYR A 64 0.11 11.24 10.78
CA TYR A 64 0.65 9.95 11.21
C TYR A 64 0.85 8.99 10.04
N ASN A 65 1.72 7.99 10.22
CA ASN A 65 1.83 6.88 9.28
C ASN A 65 2.17 5.60 10.03
N SER A 66 1.16 4.75 10.27
CA SER A 66 1.37 3.47 10.93
C SER A 66 2.03 2.46 9.99
N GLY A 67 3.23 1.98 10.35
CA GLY A 67 3.87 0.83 9.71
C GLY A 67 3.43 -0.50 10.36
N ARG A 68 3.37 -1.57 9.56
CA ARG A 68 3.17 -2.95 10.04
C ARG A 68 4.13 -3.91 9.30
N GLY A 69 4.62 -4.95 9.98
CA GLY A 69 5.43 -5.99 9.34
C GLY A 69 6.82 -5.53 8.90
N LEU A 70 7.41 -6.20 7.91
CA LEU A 70 8.80 -5.99 7.50
C LEU A 70 9.05 -4.66 6.77
N LEU A 71 8.11 -4.17 5.94
CA LEU A 71 8.38 -2.94 5.18
C LEU A 71 8.39 -1.68 6.06
N SER A 72 7.94 -1.74 7.33
CA SER A 72 8.09 -0.61 8.26
C SER A 72 9.55 -0.38 8.64
N ASN A 73 10.39 -1.41 8.56
CA ASN A 73 11.83 -1.31 8.85
C ASN A 73 12.61 -0.64 7.72
N ILE A 74 12.03 -0.52 6.52
CA ILE A 74 12.64 0.16 5.37
C ILE A 74 12.44 1.68 5.47
N LYS A 75 11.50 2.12 6.32
CA LYS A 75 11.20 3.55 6.48
C LYS A 75 12.21 4.22 7.40
N THR A 76 12.69 5.38 6.97
CA THR A 76 13.61 6.23 7.75
C THR A 76 12.88 7.40 8.40
N ASP A 77 11.55 7.33 8.54
CA ASP A 77 10.72 8.43 9.02
C ASP A 77 11.15 8.92 10.42
N LYS A 78 11.59 7.99 11.29
CA LYS A 78 12.16 8.32 12.59
C LYS A 78 13.33 9.28 12.48
N GLU A 79 14.29 8.97 11.62
CA GLU A 79 15.49 9.78 11.45
C GLU A 79 15.11 11.16 10.91
N VAL A 80 14.19 11.22 9.95
CA VAL A 80 13.73 12.48 9.35
C VAL A 80 13.01 13.36 10.37
N LEU A 81 12.11 12.79 11.18
CA LEU A 81 11.30 13.54 12.15
C LEU A 81 12.09 13.98 13.38
N TYR A 82 13.16 13.27 13.76
CA TYR A 82 13.98 13.61 14.93
C TYR A 82 15.28 14.38 14.61
N ASN A 83 15.78 14.40 13.36
CA ASN A 83 17.04 15.09 13.00
C ASN A 83 16.97 16.63 12.90
N GLY A 84 16.16 17.31 13.70
CA GLY A 84 16.28 18.77 13.88
C GLY A 84 14.98 19.46 14.27
N LYS A 85 15.07 20.42 15.21
CA LYS A 85 13.99 21.36 15.53
C LYS A 85 13.87 22.39 14.39
N ASN A 86 12.64 22.77 14.02
CA ASN A 86 12.31 23.75 12.97
C ASN A 86 12.67 23.33 11.53
N LYS A 87 12.64 22.03 11.23
CA LYS A 87 12.83 21.56 9.87
C LYS A 87 11.53 21.68 9.08
N GLU A 88 11.59 22.35 7.93
CA GLU A 88 10.55 22.29 6.91
C GLU A 88 10.50 20.86 6.35
N ILE A 89 9.32 20.26 6.37
CA ILE A 89 9.08 18.92 5.83
C ILE A 89 8.09 18.99 4.69
N SER A 90 8.28 18.11 3.72
CA SER A 90 7.35 17.88 2.63
C SER A 90 6.77 16.47 2.71
N PHE A 91 5.47 16.31 2.46
CA PHE A 91 4.81 15.02 2.39
C PHE A 91 3.54 15.13 1.55
N TYR A 92 2.80 14.04 1.43
CA TYR A 92 1.53 14.00 0.73
C TYR A 92 0.40 13.55 1.65
N ILE A 93 -0.81 14.00 1.36
CA ILE A 93 -2.04 13.47 1.93
C ILE A 93 -3.00 13.07 0.81
N SER A 94 -4.01 12.25 1.13
CA SER A 94 -5.10 11.98 0.18
C SER A 94 -5.93 13.24 -0.04
N LYS A 95 -6.32 13.50 -1.29
CA LYS A 95 -7.25 14.59 -1.64
C LYS A 95 -8.57 14.51 -0.88
N VAL A 96 -9.01 13.31 -0.51
CA VAL A 96 -10.23 13.08 0.30
C VAL A 96 -10.08 13.67 1.71
N ASP A 97 -8.89 13.58 2.29
CA ASP A 97 -8.60 14.07 3.62
C ASP A 97 -8.27 15.58 3.65
N PHE A 98 -8.13 16.23 2.50
CA PHE A 98 -7.87 17.66 2.41
C PHE A 98 -8.92 18.50 3.15
N SER A 99 -10.18 18.06 3.14
CA SER A 99 -11.29 18.72 3.84
C SER A 99 -11.20 18.64 5.37
N LYS A 100 -10.30 17.82 5.92
CA LYS A 100 -10.10 17.61 7.36
C LYS A 100 -8.97 18.44 7.94
N LEU A 101 -8.19 19.10 7.09
CA LEU A 101 -7.13 20.00 7.52
C LEU A 101 -7.67 21.07 8.49
N ASN A 102 -6.89 21.38 9.52
CA ASN A 102 -7.22 22.37 10.57
C ASN A 102 -8.42 22.06 11.46
N LYS A 103 -8.99 20.85 11.37
CA LYS A 103 -10.10 20.42 12.25
C LYS A 103 -9.64 19.70 13.52
N GLY A 104 -8.33 19.59 13.74
CA GLY A 104 -7.77 18.79 14.84
C GLY A 104 -7.89 17.27 14.64
N GLU A 105 -8.23 16.83 13.41
CA GLU A 105 -8.36 15.41 13.07
C GLU A 105 -6.98 14.77 12.79
N GLU A 106 -6.91 13.44 12.90
CA GLU A 106 -5.74 12.68 12.48
C GLU A 106 -5.80 12.37 10.98
N ILE A 107 -4.73 12.70 10.25
CA ILE A 107 -4.60 12.44 8.82
C ILE A 107 -3.38 11.54 8.56
N LYS A 108 -3.58 10.51 7.75
CA LYS A 108 -2.46 9.65 7.35
C LYS A 108 -1.61 10.37 6.30
N TYR A 109 -0.35 10.65 6.62
CA TYR A 109 0.60 11.16 5.64
C TYR A 109 1.17 10.04 4.77
N ILE A 110 1.64 10.41 3.58
CA ILE A 110 2.23 9.55 2.57
C ILE A 110 3.50 10.21 2.06
N GLY A 111 4.60 9.47 2.05
CA GLY A 111 5.85 9.85 1.44
C GLY A 111 6.53 11.06 2.08
N LEU A 112 7.00 10.89 3.32
CA LEU A 112 7.78 11.92 4.01
C LEU A 112 9.07 12.25 3.23
N GLU A 113 9.34 13.54 3.04
CA GLU A 113 10.41 14.08 2.18
C GLU A 113 10.36 13.52 0.75
N LYS A 114 9.15 13.21 0.26
CA LYS A 114 8.89 12.58 -1.05
C LYS A 114 9.58 11.21 -1.22
N ARG A 115 10.04 10.59 -0.13
CA ARG A 115 10.63 9.24 -0.13
C ARG A 115 9.54 8.20 0.12
N ASN A 116 9.75 6.95 -0.31
CA ASN A 116 8.87 5.81 0.03
C ASN A 116 7.37 5.97 -0.31
N VAL A 117 6.99 6.88 -1.22
CA VAL A 117 5.58 7.17 -1.58
C VAL A 117 4.80 5.90 -1.92
N LEU A 118 5.37 5.03 -2.76
CA LEU A 118 4.71 3.78 -3.17
C LEU A 118 4.51 2.80 -2.01
N ILE A 119 5.49 2.73 -1.09
CA ILE A 119 5.40 1.86 0.10
C ILE A 119 4.31 2.37 1.03
N ASP A 120 4.22 3.69 1.20
CA ASP A 120 3.18 4.33 2.01
C ASP A 120 1.79 4.19 1.41
N LEU A 121 1.67 4.35 0.09
CA LEU A 121 0.43 4.09 -0.65
C LEU A 121 0.01 2.63 -0.53
N TYR A 122 0.97 1.72 -0.60
CA TYR A 122 0.74 0.30 -0.40
C TYR A 122 0.17 0.03 1.00
N TYR A 123 0.82 0.54 2.06
CA TYR A 123 0.30 0.44 3.43
C TYR A 123 -1.05 1.13 3.64
N HIS A 124 -1.30 2.24 2.96
CA HIS A 124 -2.59 2.91 2.98
C HIS A 124 -3.68 2.02 2.35
N SER A 125 -3.41 1.46 1.17
CA SER A 125 -4.35 0.68 0.37
C SER A 125 -4.68 -0.70 0.93
N ILE A 126 -3.71 -1.34 1.59
CA ILE A 126 -3.73 -2.76 1.95
C ILE A 126 -3.93 -2.99 3.46
N SER A 127 -4.04 -1.92 4.25
CA SER A 127 -4.26 -2.05 5.68
C SER A 127 -5.61 -2.73 6.05
N GLY A 128 -5.57 -3.57 7.09
CA GLY A 128 -6.76 -4.17 7.70
C GLY A 128 -7.39 -5.27 6.85
N LEU A 129 -8.69 -5.14 6.56
CA LEU A 129 -9.50 -6.18 5.91
C LEU A 129 -9.10 -6.42 4.44
N TRP A 130 -8.54 -5.41 3.76
CA TRP A 130 -8.12 -5.52 2.36
C TRP A 130 -7.01 -6.55 2.14
N ASN A 131 -6.12 -6.72 3.13
CA ASN A 131 -5.09 -7.75 3.12
C ASN A 131 -5.70 -9.15 2.98
N VAL A 132 -6.76 -9.43 3.77
CA VAL A 132 -7.47 -10.71 3.74
C VAL A 132 -8.19 -10.92 2.42
N VAL A 133 -8.89 -9.90 1.91
CA VAL A 133 -9.59 -9.97 0.62
C VAL A 133 -8.62 -10.27 -0.53
N LEU A 134 -7.46 -9.60 -0.57
CA LEU A 134 -6.44 -9.83 -1.59
C LEU A 134 -5.77 -11.21 -1.43
N GLY A 135 -5.53 -11.66 -0.21
CA GLY A 135 -5.04 -13.02 0.07
C GLY A 135 -6.00 -14.09 -0.43
N MET A 136 -7.30 -13.94 -0.16
CA MET A 136 -8.34 -14.85 -0.67
C MET A 136 -8.43 -14.83 -2.19
N LEU A 137 -8.32 -13.66 -2.81
CA LEU A 137 -8.25 -13.55 -4.27
C LEU A 137 -7.07 -14.36 -4.82
N CYS A 138 -5.89 -14.29 -4.21
CA CYS A 138 -4.73 -15.07 -4.64
C CYS A 138 -5.01 -16.58 -4.59
N ILE A 139 -5.64 -17.08 -3.51
CA ILE A 139 -6.00 -18.51 -3.37
C ILE A 139 -6.98 -18.94 -4.47
N VAL A 140 -8.04 -18.17 -4.70
CA VAL A 140 -9.03 -18.45 -5.76
C VAL A 140 -8.35 -18.49 -7.13
N MET A 141 -7.45 -17.54 -7.40
CA MET A 141 -6.72 -17.50 -8.65
C MET A 141 -5.75 -18.66 -8.79
N MET A 142 -5.06 -19.09 -7.73
CA MET A 142 -4.25 -20.31 -7.75
C MET A 142 -5.10 -21.53 -8.10
N ALA A 143 -6.25 -21.72 -7.46
CA ALA A 143 -7.14 -22.85 -7.75
C ALA A 143 -7.63 -22.85 -9.21
N LEU A 144 -8.01 -21.68 -9.73
CA LEU A 144 -8.41 -21.51 -11.13
C LEU A 144 -7.28 -21.87 -12.10
N ASN A 145 -6.05 -21.43 -11.82
CA ASN A 145 -4.89 -21.75 -12.66
C ASN A 145 -4.50 -23.23 -12.54
N THR A 146 -4.63 -23.87 -11.38
CA THR A 146 -4.42 -25.32 -11.21
C THR A 146 -5.40 -26.13 -12.05
N TYR A 147 -6.69 -25.76 -12.03
CA TYR A 147 -7.68 -26.36 -12.92
C TYR A 147 -7.31 -26.20 -14.40
N ALA A 148 -6.77 -25.04 -14.77
CA ALA A 148 -6.33 -24.75 -16.13
C ALA A 148 -5.07 -25.53 -16.54
N VAL A 149 -4.12 -25.77 -15.63
CA VAL A 149 -2.99 -26.69 -15.85
C VAL A 149 -3.50 -28.08 -16.17
N TYR A 150 -4.40 -28.62 -15.34
CA TYR A 150 -4.97 -29.95 -15.53
C TYR A 150 -5.71 -30.09 -16.88
N THR A 151 -6.51 -29.08 -17.23
CA THR A 151 -7.39 -29.14 -18.41
C THR A 151 -6.66 -28.83 -19.72
N TYR A 152 -5.77 -27.83 -19.72
CA TYR A 152 -5.17 -27.29 -20.96
C TYR A 152 -3.68 -27.62 -21.11
N LYS A 153 -3.00 -28.10 -20.06
CA LYS A 153 -1.59 -28.51 -20.06
C LYS A 153 -0.62 -27.46 -20.60
N LYS A 154 -0.89 -26.17 -20.31
CA LYS A 154 -0.05 -25.03 -20.73
C LYS A 154 0.78 -24.51 -19.56
N LYS A 155 2.08 -24.34 -19.78
CA LYS A 155 3.06 -23.84 -18.79
C LYS A 155 2.74 -22.44 -18.23
N VAL A 156 2.05 -21.59 -19.01
CA VAL A 156 1.63 -20.25 -18.56
C VAL A 156 0.83 -20.29 -17.25
N PHE A 157 -0.01 -21.32 -17.04
CA PHE A 157 -0.82 -21.41 -15.83
C PHE A 157 0.03 -21.78 -14.60
N GLU A 158 1.09 -22.57 -14.77
CA GLU A 158 2.06 -22.86 -13.70
C GLU A 158 2.78 -21.59 -13.25
N VAL A 159 3.20 -20.76 -14.21
CA VAL A 159 3.82 -19.46 -13.92
C VAL A 159 2.87 -18.57 -13.11
N PHE A 160 1.60 -18.50 -13.49
CA PHE A 160 0.62 -17.74 -12.70
C PHE A 160 0.45 -18.28 -11.28
N ILE A 161 0.41 -19.61 -11.08
CA ILE A 161 0.32 -20.19 -9.73
C ILE A 161 1.49 -19.73 -8.87
N ILE A 162 2.72 -19.77 -9.40
CA ILE A 162 3.92 -19.33 -8.66
C ILE A 162 3.82 -17.84 -8.32
N ILE A 163 3.43 -16.99 -9.27
CA ILE A 163 3.29 -15.55 -9.04
C ILE A 163 2.23 -15.27 -7.96
N TYR A 164 1.07 -15.90 -8.04
CA TYR A 164 0.01 -15.72 -7.04
C TYR A 164 0.39 -16.25 -5.67
N MET A 165 1.16 -17.34 -5.60
CA MET A 165 1.70 -17.85 -4.34
C MET A 165 2.66 -16.85 -3.70
N LEU A 166 3.60 -16.30 -4.47
CA LEU A 166 4.54 -15.28 -3.98
C LEU A 166 3.81 -14.02 -3.52
N LEU A 167 2.80 -13.58 -4.28
CA LEU A 167 1.98 -12.44 -3.91
C LEU A 167 1.18 -12.70 -2.63
N GLY A 168 0.60 -13.89 -2.49
CA GLY A 168 -0.12 -14.30 -1.28
C GLY A 168 0.77 -14.33 -0.04
N ILE A 169 1.98 -14.89 -0.15
CA ILE A 169 2.98 -14.88 0.93
C ILE A 169 3.35 -13.44 1.29
N SER A 170 3.62 -12.59 0.30
CA SER A 170 3.92 -11.18 0.52
C SER A 170 2.82 -10.47 1.31
N MET A 171 1.54 -10.74 1.00
CA MET A 171 0.39 -10.15 1.69
C MET A 171 0.26 -10.60 3.15
N LEU A 172 0.62 -11.85 3.45
CA LEU A 172 0.56 -12.40 4.82
C LEU A 172 1.72 -11.92 5.72
N MET A 173 2.81 -11.42 5.14
CA MET A 173 3.95 -10.88 5.89
C MET A 173 3.77 -9.41 6.35
N LEU A 174 2.58 -8.83 6.16
CA LEU A 174 2.24 -7.42 6.41
C LEU A 174 1.22 -7.23 7.53
#